data_AF-A0A364Y0E6-F1
#
_entry.id   AF-A0A364Y0E6-F1
#
_cell.length_a   1.000
_cell.length_b   1.000
_cell.length_c   1.000
_cell.angle_alpha   90.00
_cell.angle_beta   90.00
_cell.angle_gamma   90.00
#
_symmetry.space_group_name_H-M   'P 1'
#
loop_
_entity.id
_entity.type
_entity.pdbx_description
1 polymer ?
#
loop_
_entity_poly.entity_id
_entity_poly.type
_entity_poly.pdbx_seq_one_letter_code
_entity_poly.pdbx_strand_id
1 'polypeptide(L)' 'MRLLFLLGIGFAIFVFVRWVMSATAKDEKCSRCDGRGFWYGTRGKEKCEWCRGSGKLPKGIN' A
#
# COMPACT_ATOMS: atom_id res chain seq x y z
N MET A 1 -19.08 35.64 5.60
CA MET A 1 -19.66 34.34 5.19
C MET A 1 -18.90 33.68 4.03
N ARG A 2 -18.67 34.33 2.89
CA ARG A 2 -17.99 33.76 1.71
C ARG A 2 -16.57 33.19 1.98
N LEU A 3 -15.77 33.88 2.81
CA LEU A 3 -14.37 33.51 3.09
C LEU A 3 -14.24 32.24 3.97
N LEU A 4 -15.17 32.04 4.91
CA LEU A 4 -15.20 30.87 5.80
C LEU A 4 -15.55 29.59 5.03
N PHE A 5 -16.44 29.69 4.04
CA PHE A 5 -16.76 28.57 3.15
C PHE A 5 -15.54 28.16 2.33
N LEU A 6 -14.78 29.11 1.79
CA LEU A 6 -13.57 28.81 1.00
C LEU A 6 -12.48 28.14 1.85
N LEU A 7 -12.27 28.61 3.09
CA LEU A 7 -11.34 27.98 4.03
C LEU A 7 -11.78 26.57 4.44
N GLY A 8 -13.07 26.37 4.71
CA GLY A 8 -13.62 25.05 5.04
C GLY A 8 -13.49 24.05 3.89
N ILE A 9 -13.78 24.48 2.66
CA ILE A 9 -13.62 23.64 1.47
C ILE A 9 -12.14 23.29 1.24
N GLY A 10 -11.23 24.27 1.36
CA GLY A 10 -9.79 24.03 1.25
C GLY A 10 -9.27 23.03 2.28
N PHE A 11 -9.72 23.15 3.54
CA PHE A 11 -9.38 22.21 4.61
C PHE A 11 -9.91 20.80 4.35
N ALA A 12 -11.16 20.68 3.89
CA ALA A 12 -11.76 19.40 3.53
C ALA A 12 -11.01 18.72 2.38
N ILE A 13 -10.63 19.47 1.33
CA ILE A 13 -9.82 18.96 0.21
C ILE A 13 -8.45 18.50 0.72
N PHE A 14 -7.80 19.29 1.58
CA PHE A 14 -6.48 18.94 2.14
C PHE A 14 -6.52 17.63 2.93
N VAL A 15 -7.51 17.46 3.80
CA VAL A 15 -7.70 16.21 4.57
C VAL A 15 -8.02 15.05 3.65
N PHE A 16 -8.89 15.24 2.66
CA PHE A 16 -9.26 14.22 1.70
C PHE A 16 -8.05 13.74 0.87
N VAL A 17 -7.24 14.67 0.37
CA VAL A 17 -6.03 14.36 -0.40
C VAL A 17 -4.98 13.62 0.45
N ARG A 18 -4.79 14.03 1.71
CA ARG A 18 -3.95 13.30 2.67
C ARG A 18 -4.45 11.88 2.92
N TRP A 19 -5.76 11.71 3.11
CA TRP A 19 -6.38 10.41 3.36
C TRP A 19 -6.24 9.47 2.15
N VAL A 20 -6.50 9.98 0.94
CA VAL A 20 -6.31 9.25 -0.31
C VAL A 20 -4.85 8.87 -0.53
N MET A 21 -3.89 9.76 -0.29
CA MET A 21 -2.46 9.42 -0.42
C MET A 21 -2.03 8.30 0.53
N SER A 22 -2.50 8.31 1.79
CA SER A 22 -2.23 7.24 2.74
C SER A 22 -2.88 5.91 2.34
N ALA A 23 -4.07 5.94 1.75
CA ALA A 23 -4.74 4.75 1.22
C ALA A 23 -4.10 4.22 -0.07
N THR A 24 -3.37 5.09 -0.79
CA THR A 24 -2.73 4.78 -2.08
C THR A 24 -1.23 4.52 -1.95
N ALA A 25 -0.75 4.18 -0.74
CA ALA A 25 0.45 3.37 -0.59
C ALA A 25 0.16 1.99 -1.21
N LYS A 26 0.15 1.96 -2.54
CA LYS A 26 -0.07 0.77 -3.36
C LYS A 26 1.13 -0.12 -3.17
N ASP A 27 1.07 -0.94 -2.14
CA ASP A 27 1.86 -2.15 -2.04
C ASP A 27 1.70 -2.94 -3.34
N GLU A 28 2.78 -3.10 -4.10
CA GLU A 28 2.75 -4.00 -5.25
C GLU A 28 2.81 -5.43 -4.75
N LYS A 29 2.03 -6.31 -5.38
CA LYS A 29 2.15 -7.75 -5.10
C LYS A 29 3.59 -8.16 -5.42
N CYS A 30 4.21 -8.88 -4.50
CA CYS A 30 5.54 -9.41 -4.73
C CYS A 30 5.50 -10.39 -5.91
N SER A 31 6.14 -10.02 -7.03
CA SER A 31 6.11 -10.83 -8.27
C SER A 31 6.72 -12.22 -8.07
N ARG A 32 7.69 -12.37 -7.15
CA ARG A 32 8.34 -13.66 -6.89
C ARG A 32 7.48 -14.70 -6.19
N CYS A 33 6.45 -14.27 -5.46
CA CYS A 33 5.55 -15.21 -4.77
C CYS A 33 4.09 -15.02 -5.18
N ASP A 34 3.82 -14.28 -6.26
CA ASP A 34 2.47 -13.87 -6.71
C ASP A 34 1.64 -13.20 -5.62
N GLY A 35 2.34 -12.55 -4.69
CA GLY A 35 1.77 -11.97 -3.48
C GLY A 35 1.21 -12.95 -2.45
N ARG A 36 1.58 -14.23 -2.51
CA ARG A 36 1.24 -15.23 -1.48
C ARG A 36 2.09 -15.08 -0.21
N GLY A 37 3.29 -14.53 -0.31
CA GLY A 37 4.23 -14.41 0.81
C GLY A 37 5.00 -15.71 1.13
N PHE A 38 4.63 -16.83 0.51
CA PHE A 38 5.25 -18.13 0.71
C PHE A 38 5.04 -19.00 -0.54
N TRP A 39 5.80 -20.08 -0.67
CA TRP A 39 5.53 -21.17 -1.62
C TRP A 39 5.51 -22.50 -0.87
N TYR A 40 4.90 -23.52 -1.48
CA TYR A 40 4.91 -24.87 -0.94
C TYR A 40 6.06 -25.65 -1.58
N GLY A 41 7.08 -25.96 -0.77
CA GLY A 41 8.17 -26.84 -1.12
C GLY A 41 7.89 -28.28 -0.67
N THR A 42 8.85 -29.18 -0.96
CA THR A 42 8.76 -30.61 -0.60
C THR A 42 8.77 -30.88 0.90
N ARG A 43 9.26 -29.92 1.71
CA ARG A 43 9.29 -30.01 3.19
C ARG A 43 8.24 -29.15 3.90
N GLY A 44 7.32 -28.53 3.15
CA GLY A 44 6.25 -27.70 3.70
C GLY A 44 6.25 -26.27 3.16
N LYS A 45 5.79 -25.33 3.99
CA LYS A 45 5.63 -23.92 3.60
C LYS A 45 6.97 -23.19 3.73
N GLU A 46 7.50 -22.70 2.62
CA GLU A 46 8.72 -21.90 2.57
C GLU A 46 8.38 -20.42 2.41
N LYS A 47 8.95 -19.59 3.28
CA LYS A 47 8.66 -18.16 3.34
C LYS A 47 9.37 -17.44 2.18
N CYS A 48 8.66 -16.57 1.49
CA CYS A 48 9.28 -15.74 0.45
C CYS A 48 10.19 -14.69 1.10
N GLU A 49 11.50 -14.84 0.90
CA GLU A 49 12.52 -13.94 1.46
C GLU A 49 12.43 -12.52 0.90
N TRP A 50 12.09 -12.39 -0.39
CA TRP A 50 11.99 -11.10 -1.07
C TRP A 50 10.98 -10.16 -0.42
N CYS A 51 9.76 -10.64 -0.19
CA CYS A 51 8.75 -9.87 0.52
C CYS A 51 8.74 -10.14 2.04
N ARG A 52 9.72 -10.90 2.55
CA ARG A 52 9.79 -11.33 3.96
C ARG A 52 8.47 -11.89 4.49
N GLY A 53 7.73 -12.63 3.66
CA GLY A 53 6.44 -13.23 4.05
C GLY A 53 5.21 -12.35 3.95
N SER A 54 5.35 -11.07 3.59
CA SER A 54 4.21 -10.14 3.54
C SER A 54 3.34 -10.28 2.28
N GLY A 55 3.86 -10.92 1.23
CA GLY A 55 3.20 -10.99 -0.09
C GLY A 55 3.17 -9.66 -0.84
N LYS A 56 3.80 -8.62 -0.30
CA LYS A 56 3.73 -7.25 -0.80
C LYS A 56 5.11 -6.60 -0.75
N LEU A 57 5.42 -5.78 -1.75
CA LEU A 57 6.65 -5.00 -1.80
C LEU A 57 6.28 -3.51 -1.94
N PRO A 58 7.02 -2.61 -1.27
CA PRO A 58 6.86 -1.20 -1.48
C PRO A 58 7.18 -0.87 -2.94
N LYS A 59 6.35 -0.02 -3.54
CA LYS A 59 6.45 0.37 -4.94
C LYS A 59 7.84 0.96 -5.22
N GLY A 60 8.59 0.34 -6.14
CA GLY A 60 9.97 0.71 -6.49
C GLY A 60 11.04 -0.35 -6.18
N ILE A 61 10.66 -1.45 -5.54
CA ILE A 61 11.50 -2.65 -5.39
C ILE A 61 10.75 -3.82 -6.06
N ASN A 62 10.79 -3.88 -7.39
CA ASN A 62 10.21 -4.98 -8.18
C ASN A 62 11.30 -5.62 -9.03
#